data_AF-A0A166VDT6-F1
#
_entry.id   AF-A0A166VDT6-F1
#
_cell.length_a   1.000
_cell.length_b   1.000
_cell.length_c   1.000
_cell.angle_alpha   90.00
_cell.angle_beta   90.00
_cell.angle_gamma   90.00
#
_symmetry.space_group_name_H-M   'P 1'
#
loop_
_entity.id
_entity.type
_entity.pdbx_description
1 polymer ?
#
loop_
_entity_poly.entity_id
_entity_poly.type
_entity_poly.pdbx_seq_one_letter_code
_entity_poly.pdbx_strand_id
1 'polypeptide(L)'
;MPYKNIAVIGSGLIGGPISKALLAEGANVTVISRTGSTSVKDLPAAIKVVSVSLTDVPALAATFKEHSIEVVVSTVAHAALPQQHMLGDAAKQAGVKLFIPSEFGFSTLGLTEGELGLKAKFAEYLEEIGLPFTRIFTGGFITFIPWNLDISSGKVRIFGKGDEKASFTDTDDIAGFVGYVLTHLASAELENKILRIQGEAASFLDIAAYYPTLPVEHIEEPFSGPDGEFKSFIQNLINSGQGSVGYSAAAGKKLTGADATGASNALWPGHKWRGIKEGLEKISSKVPVVYM
;
A
#
# COMPACT_ATOMS: atom_id res chain seq x y z
N MET A 1 -19.75 -13.11 8.57
CA MET A 1 -19.48 -13.79 7.28
C MET A 1 -18.43 -12.97 6.55
N PRO A 2 -17.45 -13.60 5.90
CA PRO A 2 -16.45 -12.88 5.11
C PRO A 2 -17.09 -12.20 3.90
N TYR A 3 -16.42 -11.18 3.37
CA TYR A 3 -16.92 -10.40 2.24
C TYR A 3 -16.78 -11.18 0.93
N LYS A 4 -17.73 -10.98 0.00
CA LYS A 4 -17.75 -11.66 -1.29
C LYS A 4 -17.61 -10.72 -2.48
N ASN A 5 -18.27 -9.56 -2.45
CA ASN A 5 -18.25 -8.63 -3.58
C ASN A 5 -17.34 -7.44 -3.26
N ILE A 6 -16.21 -7.35 -3.96
CA ILE A 6 -15.14 -6.42 -3.60
C ILE A 6 -14.78 -5.58 -4.83
N ALA A 7 -14.85 -4.27 -4.66
CA ALA A 7 -14.36 -3.32 -5.65
C ALA A 7 -12.90 -2.98 -5.37
N VAL A 8 -12.04 -2.99 -6.40
CA VAL A 8 -10.67 -2.48 -6.31
C VAL A 8 -10.56 -1.25 -7.20
N ILE A 9 -10.17 -0.11 -6.61
CA ILE A 9 -10.00 1.16 -7.33
C ILE A 9 -8.57 1.22 -7.85
N GLY A 10 -8.42 1.10 -9.17
CA GLY A 10 -7.14 1.03 -9.88
C GLY A 10 -6.56 -0.38 -9.98
N SER A 11 -5.87 -0.66 -11.09
CA SER A 11 -5.15 -1.92 -11.35
C SER A 11 -3.64 -1.69 -11.47
N GLY A 12 -3.10 -0.75 -10.70
CA GLY A 12 -1.68 -0.41 -10.72
C GLY A 12 -0.81 -1.46 -10.02
N LEU A 13 0.36 -1.03 -9.54
CA LEU A 13 1.39 -1.87 -8.91
C LEU A 13 0.85 -2.85 -7.85
N ILE A 14 -0.07 -2.40 -7.00
CA ILE A 14 -0.69 -3.24 -5.96
C ILE A 14 -2.14 -3.62 -6.28
N GLY A 15 -2.89 -2.75 -6.97
CA GLY A 15 -4.30 -2.97 -7.28
C GLY A 15 -4.52 -4.22 -8.12
N GLY A 16 -3.74 -4.41 -9.19
CA GLY A 16 -3.85 -5.60 -10.04
C GLY A 16 -3.53 -6.90 -9.28
N PRO A 17 -2.40 -6.98 -8.56
CA PRO A 17 -2.10 -8.11 -7.68
C PRO A 17 -3.17 -8.39 -6.62
N ILE A 18 -3.69 -7.35 -5.93
CA ILE A 18 -4.79 -7.50 -4.96
C ILE A 18 -6.03 -8.09 -5.63
N SER A 19 -6.41 -7.59 -6.81
CA SER A 19 -7.56 -8.13 -7.56
C SER A 19 -7.38 -9.61 -7.91
N LYS A 20 -6.16 -10.03 -8.28
CA LYS A 20 -5.83 -11.44 -8.57
C LYS A 20 -5.88 -12.31 -7.32
N ALA A 21 -5.35 -11.82 -6.20
CA ALA A 21 -5.38 -12.53 -4.92
C ALA A 21 -6.83 -12.71 -4.43
N LEU A 22 -7.65 -11.65 -4.47
CA LEU A 22 -9.06 -11.73 -4.10
C LEU A 22 -9.84 -12.73 -4.96
N LEU A 23 -9.59 -12.74 -6.28
CA LEU A 23 -10.21 -13.72 -7.17
C LEU A 23 -9.78 -15.15 -6.83
N ALA A 24 -8.50 -15.37 -6.51
CA ALA A 24 -7.97 -16.68 -6.14
C ALA A 24 -8.60 -17.21 -4.83
N GLU A 25 -8.94 -16.32 -3.90
CA GLU A 25 -9.68 -16.64 -2.67
C GLU A 25 -11.21 -16.77 -2.88
N GLY A 26 -11.69 -16.69 -4.13
CA GLY A 26 -13.08 -16.92 -4.49
C GLY A 26 -14.00 -15.69 -4.34
N ALA A 27 -13.44 -14.49 -4.21
CA ALA A 27 -14.23 -13.25 -4.20
C ALA A 27 -14.69 -12.86 -5.62
N ASN A 28 -15.84 -12.20 -5.70
CA ASN A 28 -16.30 -11.51 -6.90
C ASN A 28 -15.63 -10.14 -6.96
N VAL A 29 -14.72 -9.95 -7.92
CA VAL A 29 -13.92 -8.74 -8.02
C VAL A 29 -14.40 -7.85 -9.16
N THR A 30 -14.66 -6.58 -8.82
CA THR A 30 -14.88 -5.50 -9.79
C THR A 30 -13.75 -4.48 -9.70
N VAL A 31 -12.97 -4.34 -10.76
CA VAL A 31 -11.95 -3.29 -10.86
C VAL A 31 -12.58 -2.04 -11.47
N ILE A 32 -12.50 -0.92 -10.74
CA ILE A 32 -12.88 0.39 -11.26
C ILE A 32 -11.62 1.08 -11.73
N SER A 33 -11.63 1.50 -12.99
CA SER A 33 -10.49 2.15 -13.64
C SER A 33 -10.92 3.41 -14.38
N ARG A 34 -9.96 4.27 -14.71
CA ARG A 34 -10.20 5.41 -15.59
C ARG A 34 -10.27 4.94 -17.04
N THR A 35 -11.06 5.63 -17.86
CA THR A 35 -11.16 5.37 -19.30
C THR A 35 -9.77 5.37 -19.95
N GLY A 36 -9.48 4.35 -20.76
CA GLY A 36 -8.21 4.22 -21.48
C GLY A 36 -7.04 3.69 -20.63
N SER A 37 -7.27 3.27 -19.39
CA SER A 37 -6.24 2.64 -18.57
C SER A 37 -5.69 1.38 -19.24
N THR A 38 -4.36 1.28 -19.36
CA THR A 38 -3.69 0.09 -19.89
C THR A 38 -3.40 -0.96 -18.82
N SER A 39 -3.44 -0.60 -17.54
CA SER A 39 -3.07 -1.49 -16.43
C SER A 39 -4.11 -2.58 -16.13
N VAL A 40 -5.27 -2.51 -16.76
CA VAL A 40 -6.33 -3.53 -16.67
C VAL A 40 -6.15 -4.67 -17.67
N LYS A 41 -5.23 -4.55 -18.65
CA LYS A 41 -5.04 -5.53 -19.73
C LYS A 41 -4.59 -6.91 -19.23
N ASP A 42 -3.83 -6.94 -18.13
CA ASP A 42 -3.27 -8.17 -17.57
C ASP A 42 -4.14 -8.78 -16.47
N LEU A 43 -5.38 -8.32 -16.32
CA LEU A 43 -6.35 -8.89 -15.39
C LEU A 43 -7.00 -10.13 -15.99
N PRO A 44 -7.25 -11.19 -15.19
CA PRO A 44 -8.00 -12.36 -15.64
C PRO A 44 -9.40 -11.96 -16.12
N ALA A 45 -9.92 -12.65 -17.15
CA ALA A 45 -11.25 -12.38 -17.72
C ALA A 45 -12.40 -12.52 -16.72
N ALA A 46 -12.20 -13.25 -15.62
CA ALA A 46 -13.16 -13.38 -14.53
C ALA A 46 -13.31 -12.09 -13.70
N ILE A 47 -12.37 -11.15 -13.79
CA ILE A 47 -12.44 -9.86 -13.11
C ILE A 47 -13.21 -8.88 -13.98
N LYS A 48 -14.30 -8.34 -13.44
CA LYS A 48 -15.08 -7.32 -14.14
C LYS A 48 -14.33 -6.00 -14.09
N VAL A 49 -14.22 -5.32 -15.22
CA VAL A 49 -13.60 -3.99 -15.30
C VAL A 49 -14.67 -2.98 -15.68
N VAL A 50 -14.83 -1.94 -14.86
CA VAL A 50 -15.77 -0.85 -15.09
C VAL A 50 -14.99 0.46 -15.20
N SER A 51 -15.35 1.28 -16.19
CA SER A 51 -14.73 2.57 -16.42
C SER A 51 -15.60 3.67 -15.81
N VAL A 52 -15.13 4.29 -14.73
CA VAL A 52 -15.83 5.38 -14.04
C VAL A 52 -14.82 6.44 -13.62
N SER A 53 -15.18 7.73 -13.78
CA SER A 53 -14.35 8.80 -13.23
C SER A 53 -14.39 8.77 -11.70
N LEU A 54 -13.24 8.93 -11.04
CA LEU A 54 -13.19 9.01 -9.58
C LEU A 54 -13.86 10.28 -9.03
N THR A 55 -14.15 11.25 -9.90
CA THR A 55 -14.83 12.51 -9.54
C THR A 55 -16.35 12.46 -9.73
N ASP A 56 -16.89 11.38 -10.28
CA ASP A 56 -18.32 11.22 -10.51
C ASP A 56 -18.94 10.36 -9.40
N VAL A 57 -19.21 11.01 -8.27
CA VAL A 57 -19.77 10.35 -7.07
C VAL A 57 -21.08 9.61 -7.36
N PRO A 58 -22.07 10.18 -8.07
CA PRO A 58 -23.30 9.46 -8.42
C PRO A 58 -23.04 8.21 -9.27
N ALA A 59 -22.19 8.30 -10.29
CA ALA A 59 -21.88 7.14 -11.14
C ALA A 59 -21.12 6.04 -10.37
N LEU A 60 -20.18 6.42 -9.49
CA LEU A 60 -19.50 5.48 -8.61
C LEU A 60 -20.48 4.79 -7.66
N ALA A 61 -21.37 5.54 -7.01
CA ALA A 61 -22.37 4.98 -6.11
C ALA A 61 -23.33 4.04 -6.84
N ALA A 62 -23.75 4.39 -8.06
CA ALA A 62 -24.57 3.52 -8.90
C ALA A 62 -23.83 2.22 -9.26
N THR A 63 -22.55 2.32 -9.64
CA THR A 63 -21.70 1.16 -9.95
C THR A 63 -21.54 0.24 -8.74
N PHE A 64 -21.28 0.80 -7.55
CA PHE A 64 -21.18 0.01 -6.33
C PHE A 64 -22.49 -0.71 -5.99
N LYS A 65 -23.65 -0.07 -6.19
CA LYS A 65 -24.96 -0.70 -6.00
C LYS A 65 -25.23 -1.80 -7.03
N GLU A 66 -25.00 -1.52 -8.31
CA GLU A 66 -25.23 -2.47 -9.41
C GLU A 66 -24.46 -3.77 -9.20
N HIS A 67 -23.21 -3.67 -8.73
CA HIS A 67 -22.37 -4.83 -8.46
C HIS A 67 -22.47 -5.35 -7.02
N SER A 68 -23.42 -4.84 -6.22
CA SER A 68 -23.64 -5.26 -4.82
C SER A 68 -22.35 -5.26 -4.00
N ILE A 69 -21.52 -4.23 -4.17
CA ILE A 69 -20.20 -4.11 -3.56
C ILE A 69 -20.32 -3.97 -2.05
N GLU A 70 -19.62 -4.84 -1.33
CA GLU A 70 -19.57 -4.85 0.14
C GLU A 70 -18.32 -4.16 0.68
N VAL A 71 -17.21 -4.24 -0.06
CA VAL A 71 -15.93 -3.65 0.30
C VAL A 71 -15.36 -2.87 -0.86
N VAL A 72 -14.82 -1.68 -0.58
CA VAL A 72 -14.03 -0.91 -1.54
C VAL A 72 -12.57 -0.90 -1.09
N VAL A 73 -11.67 -1.35 -1.95
CA VAL A 73 -10.22 -1.28 -1.76
C VAL A 73 -9.64 -0.20 -2.66
N SER A 74 -9.24 0.91 -2.08
CA SER A 74 -8.61 2.02 -2.80
C SER A 74 -7.11 1.77 -2.95
N THR A 75 -6.62 1.71 -4.20
CA THR A 75 -5.18 1.61 -4.50
C THR A 75 -4.68 2.79 -5.34
N VAL A 76 -5.35 3.94 -5.19
CA VAL A 76 -5.02 5.15 -5.92
C VAL A 76 -3.61 5.66 -5.54
N ALA A 77 -2.84 6.09 -6.54
CA ALA A 77 -1.51 6.65 -6.33
C ALA A 77 -1.56 8.08 -5.77
N HIS A 78 -0.39 8.65 -5.45
CA HIS A 78 -0.20 9.98 -4.86
C HIS A 78 -1.06 11.08 -5.49
N ALA A 79 -1.03 11.20 -6.81
CA ALA A 79 -1.78 12.23 -7.56
C ALA A 79 -3.32 12.13 -7.40
N ALA A 80 -3.83 10.98 -6.95
CA ALA A 80 -5.24 10.71 -6.76
C ALA A 80 -5.66 10.60 -5.28
N LEU A 81 -4.74 10.83 -4.33
CA LEU A 81 -5.06 10.85 -2.89
C LEU A 81 -6.13 11.90 -2.52
N PRO A 82 -6.10 13.13 -3.07
CA PRO A 82 -7.13 14.13 -2.76
C PRO A 82 -8.54 13.69 -3.12
N GLN A 83 -8.73 12.82 -4.10
CA GLN A 83 -10.03 12.36 -4.60
C GLN A 83 -10.63 11.22 -3.77
N GLN A 84 -9.94 10.72 -2.74
CA GLN A 84 -10.47 9.61 -1.93
C GLN A 84 -11.74 9.98 -1.16
N HIS A 85 -11.95 11.25 -0.79
CA HIS A 85 -13.20 11.68 -0.15
C HIS A 85 -14.43 11.37 -1.01
N MET A 86 -14.34 11.63 -2.33
CA MET A 86 -15.40 11.29 -3.30
C MET A 86 -15.68 9.77 -3.37
N LEU A 87 -14.64 8.94 -3.21
CA LEU A 87 -14.81 7.49 -3.11
C LEU A 87 -15.52 7.09 -1.80
N GLY A 88 -15.20 7.76 -0.69
CA GLY A 88 -15.87 7.59 0.60
C GLY A 88 -17.35 7.97 0.52
N ASP A 89 -17.68 9.14 -0.04
CA ASP A 89 -19.06 9.59 -0.29
C ASP A 89 -19.84 8.56 -1.13
N ALA A 90 -19.27 8.12 -2.26
CA ALA A 90 -19.91 7.15 -3.14
C ALA A 90 -20.13 5.79 -2.46
N ALA A 91 -19.13 5.32 -1.71
CA ALA A 91 -19.21 4.08 -0.94
C ALA A 91 -20.31 4.16 0.13
N LYS A 92 -20.37 5.27 0.88
CA LYS A 92 -21.42 5.52 1.87
C LYS A 92 -22.80 5.57 1.24
N GLN A 93 -22.97 6.30 0.14
CA GLN A 93 -24.23 6.40 -0.61
C GLN A 93 -24.68 5.03 -1.17
N ALA A 94 -23.74 4.15 -1.48
CA ALA A 94 -23.98 2.80 -1.97
C ALA A 94 -24.30 1.78 -0.87
N GLY A 95 -24.06 2.10 0.40
CA GLY A 95 -24.21 1.14 1.50
C GLY A 95 -23.07 0.13 1.59
N VAL A 96 -21.87 0.50 1.11
CA VAL A 96 -20.64 -0.30 1.31
C VAL A 96 -20.41 -0.50 2.80
N LYS A 97 -19.97 -1.70 3.17
CA LYS A 97 -19.84 -2.14 4.56
C LYS A 97 -18.44 -1.89 5.13
N LEU A 98 -17.41 -1.85 4.27
CA LEU A 98 -16.03 -1.61 4.67
C LEU A 98 -15.24 -0.87 3.59
N PHE A 99 -14.40 0.08 4.00
CA PHE A 99 -13.48 0.78 3.12
C PHE A 99 -12.01 0.50 3.48
N ILE A 100 -11.18 0.13 2.51
CA ILE A 100 -9.73 0.01 2.67
C ILE A 100 -9.09 1.20 1.95
N PRO A 101 -8.63 2.25 2.67
CA PRO A 101 -8.03 3.43 2.06
C PRO A 101 -6.67 3.11 1.43
N SER A 102 -6.21 3.98 0.52
CA SER A 102 -4.89 3.89 -0.09
C SER A 102 -3.80 4.27 0.91
N GLU A 103 -3.50 3.34 1.82
CA GLU A 103 -2.49 3.47 2.88
C GLU A 103 -1.20 2.78 2.48
N PHE A 104 -1.23 1.44 2.33
CA PHE A 104 -0.19 0.53 1.80
C PHE A 104 1.25 1.07 1.84
N GLY A 105 1.69 1.54 3.00
CA GLY A 105 2.98 2.22 3.14
C GLY A 105 3.43 2.29 4.59
N PHE A 106 4.27 3.27 4.91
CA PHE A 106 4.66 3.59 6.29
C PHE A 106 3.47 4.03 7.12
N SER A 107 3.60 3.97 8.45
CA SER A 107 2.51 4.38 9.34
C SER A 107 2.21 5.87 9.18
N THR A 108 0.93 6.19 9.04
CA THR A 108 0.43 7.56 8.96
C THR A 108 -0.28 8.01 10.24
N LEU A 109 -0.01 7.32 11.37
CA LEU A 109 -0.64 7.64 12.67
C LEU A 109 -0.11 8.94 13.26
N GLY A 110 -0.99 9.92 13.45
CA GLY A 110 -0.66 11.22 14.03
C GLY A 110 0.06 12.18 13.09
N LEU A 111 0.15 11.85 11.80
CA LEU A 111 0.70 12.75 10.79
C LEU A 111 -0.39 13.73 10.31
N THR A 112 -0.06 15.00 10.22
CA THR A 112 -1.02 16.08 9.89
C THR A 112 -0.67 16.83 8.61
N GLU A 113 0.56 16.67 8.12
CA GLU A 113 1.14 17.42 7.00
C GLU A 113 1.56 16.51 5.84
N GLY A 114 1.70 17.11 4.66
CA GLY A 114 2.10 16.43 3.43
C GLY A 114 1.13 15.32 2.99
N GLU A 115 1.60 14.50 2.06
CA GLU A 115 0.79 13.41 1.48
C GLU A 115 0.39 12.35 2.51
N LEU A 116 1.28 12.06 3.47
CA LEU A 116 0.96 11.13 4.55
C LEU A 116 -0.10 11.69 5.51
N GLY A 117 -0.12 13.01 5.74
CA GLY A 117 -1.18 13.69 6.47
C GLY A 117 -2.53 13.67 5.75
N LEU A 118 -2.55 13.72 4.41
CA LEU A 118 -3.79 13.53 3.63
C LEU A 118 -4.39 12.13 3.86
N LYS A 119 -3.55 11.10 3.96
CA LYS A 119 -4.01 9.73 4.27
C LYS A 119 -4.61 9.64 5.68
N ALA A 120 -3.96 10.23 6.67
CA ALA A 120 -4.46 10.29 8.04
C ALA A 120 -5.82 11.00 8.11
N LYS A 121 -5.95 12.18 7.49
CA LYS A 121 -7.21 12.94 7.41
C LYS A 121 -8.32 12.18 6.70
N PHE A 122 -8.00 11.38 5.69
CA PHE A 122 -9.02 10.58 5.03
C PHE A 122 -9.58 9.48 5.94
N ALA A 123 -8.78 8.89 6.82
CA ALA A 123 -9.28 7.95 7.83
C ALA A 123 -10.22 8.64 8.84
N GLU A 124 -9.88 9.85 9.29
CA GLU A 124 -10.74 10.67 10.15
C GLU A 124 -12.08 10.99 9.46
N TYR A 125 -12.04 11.33 8.17
CA TYR A 125 -13.24 11.57 7.38
C TYR A 125 -14.12 10.31 7.22
N LEU A 126 -13.53 9.12 7.01
CA LEU A 126 -14.30 7.86 6.98
C LEU A 126 -15.02 7.60 8.30
N GLU A 127 -14.39 7.92 9.43
CA GLU A 127 -15.01 7.89 10.75
C GLU A 127 -16.16 8.89 10.88
N GLU A 128 -15.96 10.14 10.44
CA GLU A 128 -16.96 11.22 10.47
C GLU A 128 -18.25 10.84 9.73
N ILE A 129 -18.12 10.24 8.53
CA ILE A 129 -19.29 9.81 7.74
C ILE A 129 -19.85 8.46 8.22
N GLY A 130 -19.27 7.86 9.26
CA GLY A 130 -19.67 6.57 9.82
C GLY A 130 -19.58 5.43 8.80
N LEU A 131 -18.52 5.40 8.00
CA LEU A 131 -18.20 4.31 7.08
C LEU A 131 -17.07 3.47 7.70
N PRO A 132 -17.34 2.22 8.14
CA PRO A 132 -16.29 1.39 8.71
C PRO A 132 -15.11 1.23 7.76
N PHE A 133 -13.89 1.24 8.29
CA PHE A 133 -12.69 1.15 7.48
C PHE A 133 -11.59 0.30 8.11
N THR A 134 -10.64 -0.18 7.31
CA THR A 134 -9.43 -0.85 7.80
C THR A 134 -8.20 -0.24 7.15
N ARG A 135 -7.28 0.30 7.95
CA ARG A 135 -5.99 0.78 7.43
C ARG A 135 -4.99 -0.35 7.40
N ILE A 136 -4.18 -0.43 6.34
CA ILE A 136 -3.16 -1.47 6.21
C ILE A 136 -1.81 -0.80 5.95
N PHE A 137 -0.92 -0.87 6.94
CA PHE A 137 0.45 -0.40 6.84
C PHE A 137 1.37 -1.56 6.48
N THR A 138 2.20 -1.34 5.46
CA THR A 138 3.03 -2.38 4.84
C THR A 138 4.51 -1.99 4.79
N GLY A 139 4.84 -0.74 5.15
CA GLY A 139 6.17 -0.18 5.04
C GLY A 139 6.56 0.07 3.58
N GLY A 140 7.86 0.09 3.30
CA GLY A 140 8.38 0.24 1.95
C GLY A 140 8.10 -1.01 1.11
N PHE A 141 7.70 -0.83 -0.14
CA PHE A 141 7.61 -1.96 -1.07
C PHE A 141 9.01 -2.39 -1.48
N ILE A 142 9.30 -3.69 -1.37
CA ILE A 142 10.61 -4.23 -1.79
C ILE A 142 10.90 -3.91 -3.26
N THR A 143 9.86 -3.87 -4.11
CA THR A 143 9.98 -3.50 -5.53
C THR A 143 10.54 -2.09 -5.78
N PHE A 144 10.40 -1.17 -4.82
CA PHE A 144 10.88 0.21 -4.94
C PHE A 144 12.29 0.41 -4.40
N ILE A 145 12.89 -0.58 -3.72
CA ILE A 145 14.25 -0.48 -3.19
C ILE A 145 15.27 -0.06 -4.26
N PRO A 146 15.35 -0.71 -5.44
CA PRO A 146 16.24 -0.30 -6.53
C PRO A 146 16.14 1.19 -6.90
N TRP A 147 14.90 1.68 -7.04
CA TRP A 147 14.63 3.07 -7.42
C TRP A 147 14.99 4.03 -6.28
N ASN A 148 14.65 3.70 -5.03
CA ASN A 148 14.89 4.57 -3.88
C ASN A 148 16.38 4.73 -3.55
N LEU A 149 17.18 3.68 -3.80
CA LEU A 149 18.64 3.69 -3.66
C LEU A 149 19.39 4.12 -4.93
N ASP A 150 18.67 4.50 -5.99
CA ASP A 150 19.22 4.94 -7.28
C ASP A 150 20.26 3.98 -7.87
N ILE A 151 20.03 2.66 -7.77
CA ILE A 151 21.00 1.66 -8.22
C ILE A 151 21.31 1.74 -9.72
N SER A 152 20.39 2.33 -10.50
CA SER A 152 20.58 2.61 -11.93
C SER A 152 21.73 3.59 -12.20
N SER A 153 22.15 4.38 -11.21
CA SER A 153 23.32 5.25 -11.31
C SER A 153 24.66 4.50 -11.27
N GLY A 154 24.63 3.17 -11.04
CA GLY A 154 25.82 2.37 -10.80
C GLY A 154 26.37 2.49 -9.38
N LYS A 155 25.58 3.04 -8.45
CA LYS A 155 25.91 3.23 -7.03
C LYS A 155 24.70 2.91 -6.16
N VAL A 156 24.92 2.55 -4.90
CA VAL A 156 23.87 2.60 -3.88
C VAL A 156 23.93 3.98 -3.22
N ARG A 157 22.95 4.84 -3.49
CA ARG A 157 22.92 6.21 -2.94
C ARG A 157 22.06 6.29 -1.69
N ILE A 158 22.69 6.74 -0.62
CA ILE A 158 22.07 6.92 0.70
C ILE A 158 22.10 8.41 1.02
N PHE A 159 20.93 9.03 1.12
CA PHE A 159 20.79 10.37 1.66
C PHE A 159 20.82 10.27 3.19
N GLY A 160 21.79 10.90 3.84
CA GLY A 160 22.02 10.77 5.28
C GLY A 160 22.75 9.49 5.67
N LYS A 161 22.51 8.99 6.90
CA LYS A 161 23.28 7.88 7.48
C LYS A 161 22.86 6.49 6.98
N GLY A 162 21.57 6.25 6.79
CA GLY A 162 21.03 4.97 6.31
C GLY A 162 21.19 3.77 7.26
N ASP A 163 21.44 4.01 8.54
CA ASP A 163 21.63 3.00 9.61
C ASP A 163 20.33 2.65 10.36
N GLU A 164 19.28 3.46 10.22
CA GLU A 164 17.98 3.19 10.83
C GLU A 164 17.18 2.12 10.08
N LYS A 165 16.53 1.24 10.83
CA LYS A 165 15.72 0.15 10.28
C LYS A 165 14.29 0.57 9.97
N ALA A 166 13.81 0.17 8.80
CA ALA A 166 12.43 0.32 8.35
C ALA A 166 11.78 -1.04 8.05
N SER A 167 10.46 -1.03 7.96
CA SER A 167 9.67 -2.18 7.52
C SER A 167 9.62 -2.23 6.00
N PHE A 168 9.90 -3.40 5.43
CA PHE A 168 9.75 -3.68 4.00
C PHE A 168 8.90 -4.91 3.78
N THR A 169 8.01 -4.86 2.78
CA THR A 169 7.11 -5.97 2.45
C THR A 169 7.05 -6.19 0.94
N ASP A 170 7.01 -7.45 0.51
CA ASP A 170 6.87 -7.81 -0.89
C ASP A 170 5.44 -7.55 -1.39
N THR A 171 5.28 -7.08 -2.62
CA THR A 171 3.96 -6.76 -3.17
C THR A 171 3.03 -7.97 -3.27
N ASP A 172 3.58 -9.18 -3.45
CA ASP A 172 2.77 -10.39 -3.52
C ASP A 172 2.27 -10.79 -2.13
N ASP A 173 3.05 -10.53 -1.08
CA ASP A 173 2.62 -10.72 0.31
C ASP A 173 1.56 -9.71 0.71
N ILE A 174 1.69 -8.44 0.28
CA ILE A 174 0.66 -7.42 0.48
C ILE A 174 -0.65 -7.86 -0.19
N ALA A 175 -0.58 -8.26 -1.45
CA ALA A 175 -1.75 -8.69 -2.22
C ALA A 175 -2.42 -9.92 -1.60
N GLY A 176 -1.62 -10.95 -1.28
CA GLY A 176 -2.10 -12.18 -0.64
C GLY A 176 -2.71 -11.92 0.73
N PHE A 177 -2.08 -11.09 1.56
CA PHE A 177 -2.59 -10.74 2.88
C PHE A 177 -3.94 -10.04 2.79
N VAL A 178 -4.08 -9.02 1.91
CA VAL A 178 -5.37 -8.34 1.67
C VAL A 178 -6.43 -9.32 1.17
N GLY A 179 -6.05 -10.19 0.22
CA GLY A 179 -6.90 -11.25 -0.31
C GLY A 179 -7.44 -12.14 0.81
N TYR A 180 -6.53 -12.66 1.64
CA TYR A 180 -6.83 -13.55 2.75
C TYR A 180 -7.71 -12.87 3.79
N VAL A 181 -7.32 -11.70 4.33
CA VAL A 181 -8.04 -11.11 5.45
C VAL A 181 -9.47 -10.71 5.09
N LEU A 182 -9.71 -10.22 3.87
CA LEU A 182 -11.06 -9.81 3.43
C LEU A 182 -11.99 -11.00 3.16
N THR A 183 -11.44 -12.19 2.89
CA THR A 183 -12.20 -13.40 2.52
C THR A 183 -12.26 -14.45 3.63
N HIS A 184 -11.44 -14.33 4.68
CA HIS A 184 -11.36 -15.31 5.77
C HIS A 184 -11.77 -14.75 7.13
N LEU A 185 -11.49 -13.48 7.42
CA LEU A 185 -11.81 -12.90 8.73
C LEU A 185 -13.27 -12.45 8.82
N ALA A 186 -13.80 -12.39 10.03
CA ALA A 186 -15.10 -11.79 10.29
C ALA A 186 -15.01 -10.26 10.17
N SER A 187 -16.12 -9.61 9.80
CA SER A 187 -16.15 -8.15 9.64
C SER A 187 -15.72 -7.40 10.90
N ALA A 188 -16.10 -7.88 12.10
CA ALA A 188 -15.69 -7.30 13.38
C ALA A 188 -14.18 -7.33 13.64
N GLU A 189 -13.43 -8.21 12.95
CA GLU A 189 -11.97 -8.29 13.02
C GLU A 189 -11.29 -7.30 12.06
N LEU A 190 -12.07 -6.60 11.22
CA LEU A 190 -11.60 -5.67 10.20
C LEU A 190 -12.12 -4.25 10.43
N GLU A 191 -13.38 -4.11 10.85
CA GLU A 191 -14.04 -2.83 11.07
C GLU A 191 -13.27 -1.97 12.09
N ASN A 192 -12.86 -0.79 11.63
CA ASN A 192 -12.09 0.21 12.37
C ASN A 192 -10.79 -0.33 12.96
N LYS A 193 -10.13 -1.24 12.23
CA LYS A 193 -8.83 -1.81 12.60
C LYS A 193 -7.68 -1.20 11.81
N ILE A 194 -6.49 -1.29 12.40
CA ILE A 194 -5.22 -0.95 11.77
C ILE A 194 -4.38 -2.21 11.71
N LEU A 195 -4.13 -2.70 10.51
CA LEU A 195 -3.32 -3.87 10.26
C LEU A 195 -1.90 -3.43 9.90
N ARG A 196 -0.91 -4.08 10.50
CA ARG A 196 0.52 -3.76 10.36
C ARG A 196 1.27 -5.02 9.97
N ILE A 197 1.72 -5.07 8.73
CA ILE A 197 2.47 -6.21 8.19
C ILE A 197 3.90 -5.84 7.85
N GLN A 198 4.79 -6.81 7.96
CA GLN A 198 6.21 -6.65 7.68
C GLN A 198 6.79 -7.95 7.12
N GLY A 199 7.45 -7.88 5.97
CA GLY A 199 8.30 -8.97 5.49
C GLY A 199 9.65 -9.01 6.21
N GLU A 200 10.38 -7.89 6.15
CA GLU A 200 11.73 -7.77 6.74
C GLU A 200 11.94 -6.40 7.41
N ALA A 201 12.82 -6.35 8.41
CA ALA A 201 13.31 -5.12 9.03
C ALA A 201 14.76 -4.87 8.60
N ALA A 202 15.01 -3.82 7.83
CA ALA A 202 16.34 -3.53 7.30
C ALA A 202 16.61 -2.03 7.27
N SER A 203 17.88 -1.66 7.40
CA SER A 203 18.40 -0.33 7.10
C SER A 203 18.85 -0.24 5.64
N PHE A 204 19.13 0.96 5.13
CA PHE A 204 19.70 1.08 3.77
C PHE A 204 21.09 0.46 3.69
N LEU A 205 21.87 0.49 4.77
CA LEU A 205 23.16 -0.20 4.86
C LEU A 205 23.00 -1.72 4.83
N ASP A 206 22.00 -2.29 5.52
CA ASP A 206 21.68 -3.72 5.41
C ASP A 206 21.33 -4.09 3.96
N ILE A 207 20.53 -3.25 3.30
CA ILE A 207 20.09 -3.47 1.92
C ILE A 207 21.23 -3.33 0.92
N ALA A 208 22.19 -2.43 1.16
CA ALA A 208 23.36 -2.24 0.32
C ALA A 208 24.18 -3.54 0.19
N ALA A 209 24.17 -4.41 1.21
CA ALA A 209 24.84 -5.70 1.17
C ALA A 209 24.28 -6.65 0.08
N TYR A 210 23.06 -6.43 -0.41
CA TYR A 210 22.50 -7.16 -1.56
C TYR A 210 23.03 -6.66 -2.92
N TYR A 211 23.80 -5.57 -2.94
CA TYR A 211 24.45 -5.00 -4.13
C TYR A 211 25.98 -4.96 -3.98
N PRO A 212 26.66 -6.10 -3.76
CA PRO A 212 28.07 -6.14 -3.37
C PRO A 212 29.03 -5.57 -4.43
N THR A 213 28.57 -5.40 -5.67
CA THR A 213 29.36 -4.85 -6.78
C THR A 213 29.20 -3.33 -6.95
N LEU A 214 28.25 -2.71 -6.23
CA LEU A 214 28.00 -1.28 -6.32
C LEU A 214 28.62 -0.56 -5.12
N PRO A 215 29.37 0.54 -5.33
CA PRO A 215 29.86 1.35 -4.22
C PRO A 215 28.68 2.06 -3.53
N VAL A 216 28.78 2.18 -2.20
CA VAL A 216 27.86 3.00 -1.41
C VAL A 216 28.33 4.45 -1.46
N GLU A 217 27.44 5.36 -1.83
CA GLU A 217 27.66 6.81 -1.86
C GLU A 217 26.67 7.47 -0.89
N HIS A 218 27.21 8.06 0.18
CA HIS A 218 26.43 8.94 1.03
C HIS A 218 26.32 10.32 0.36
N ILE A 219 25.10 10.80 0.19
CA ILE A 219 24.83 12.14 -0.32
C ILE A 219 24.31 13.02 0.82
N GLU A 220 24.74 14.28 0.82
CA GLU A 220 24.33 15.30 1.81
C GLU A 220 23.20 16.18 1.26
N GLU A 221 23.05 16.24 -0.06
CA GLU A 221 21.99 16.98 -0.72
C GLU A 221 20.84 16.04 -1.11
N PRO A 222 19.57 16.50 -1.05
CA PRO A 222 18.44 15.74 -1.56
C PRO A 222 18.65 15.29 -3.01
N PHE A 223 18.09 14.14 -3.37
CA PHE A 223 18.05 13.69 -4.76
C PHE A 223 17.41 14.77 -5.65
N SER A 224 18.02 15.00 -6.81
CA SER A 224 17.50 15.88 -7.85
C SER A 224 16.59 15.14 -8.84
N GLY A 225 15.84 15.90 -9.64
CA GLY A 225 15.01 15.37 -10.73
C GLY A 225 13.55 15.15 -10.34
N PRO A 226 12.71 14.65 -11.27
CA PRO A 226 11.26 14.59 -11.09
C PRO A 226 10.80 13.84 -9.83
N ASP A 227 11.54 12.80 -9.46
CA ASP A 227 11.23 11.92 -8.31
C ASP A 227 12.09 12.21 -7.08
N GLY A 228 13.02 13.17 -7.18
CA GLY A 228 14.10 13.35 -6.22
C GLY A 228 13.60 13.75 -4.82
N GLU A 229 12.63 14.65 -4.76
CA GLU A 229 12.00 15.06 -3.50
C GLU A 229 11.36 13.88 -2.78
N PHE A 230 10.64 13.01 -3.52
CA PHE A 230 9.95 11.86 -2.93
C PHE A 230 10.93 10.77 -2.48
N LYS A 231 12.00 10.49 -3.25
CA LYS A 231 13.07 9.59 -2.80
C LYS A 231 13.71 10.09 -1.51
N SER A 232 14.04 11.37 -1.46
CA SER A 232 14.68 12.02 -0.31
C SER A 232 13.77 12.01 0.92
N PHE A 233 12.47 12.26 0.72
CA PHE A 233 11.46 12.17 1.76
C PHE A 233 11.42 10.77 2.40
N ILE A 234 11.36 9.70 1.59
CA ILE A 234 11.36 8.32 2.09
C ILE A 234 12.63 8.04 2.89
N GLN A 235 13.81 8.42 2.37
CA GLN A 235 15.06 8.16 3.06
C GLN A 235 15.14 8.92 4.40
N ASN A 236 14.71 10.18 4.44
CA ASN A 236 14.65 10.97 5.68
C ASN A 236 13.64 10.42 6.70
N LEU A 237 12.48 9.95 6.25
CA LEU A 237 11.51 9.30 7.12
C LEU A 237 12.12 8.07 7.81
N ILE A 238 12.89 7.27 7.06
CA ILE A 238 13.58 6.09 7.60
C ILE A 238 14.70 6.51 8.56
N ASN A 239 15.57 7.44 8.15
CA ASN A 239 16.69 7.93 8.97
C ASN A 239 16.26 8.61 10.27
N SER A 240 15.02 9.10 10.35
CA SER A 240 14.46 9.66 11.58
C SER A 240 13.81 8.61 12.50
N GLY A 241 13.95 7.31 12.18
CA GLY A 241 13.42 6.19 12.96
C GLY A 241 11.93 5.92 12.74
N GLN A 242 11.29 6.63 11.79
CA GLN A 242 9.84 6.56 11.54
C GLN A 242 9.43 5.52 10.50
N GLY A 243 10.40 4.84 9.87
CA GLY A 243 10.18 3.84 8.81
C GLY A 243 9.51 2.52 9.24
N SER A 244 9.11 2.37 10.50
CA SER A 244 8.42 1.18 10.99
C SER A 244 6.90 1.31 10.82
N VAL A 245 6.22 0.25 10.40
CA VAL A 245 4.74 0.22 10.36
C VAL A 245 4.10 0.32 11.75
N GLY A 246 4.87 0.04 12.80
CA GLY A 246 4.46 0.21 14.20
C GLY A 246 4.78 1.59 14.78
N TYR A 247 5.43 2.50 14.05
CA TYR A 247 5.68 3.85 14.54
C TYR A 247 4.37 4.65 14.64
N SER A 248 4.24 5.48 15.66
CA SER A 248 3.16 6.45 15.79
C SER A 248 3.76 7.83 16.05
N ALA A 249 3.52 8.77 15.14
CA ALA A 249 3.95 10.16 15.31
C ALA A 249 3.24 10.81 16.49
N ALA A 250 1.96 10.48 16.70
CA ALA A 250 1.20 10.93 17.88
C ALA A 250 1.84 10.47 19.20
N ALA A 251 2.38 9.25 19.26
CA ALA A 251 3.06 8.73 20.45
C ALA A 251 4.56 9.04 20.50
N GLY A 252 5.14 9.53 19.40
CA GLY A 252 6.58 9.74 19.22
C GLY A 252 7.43 8.47 19.28
N LYS A 253 6.84 7.28 19.15
CA LYS A 253 7.54 6.00 19.34
C LYS A 253 6.89 4.82 18.62
N LYS A 254 7.61 3.70 18.55
CA LYS A 254 7.08 2.41 18.10
C LYS A 254 6.10 1.85 19.14
N LEU A 255 4.93 1.43 18.67
CA LEU A 255 3.91 0.76 19.47
C LEU A 255 4.32 -0.69 19.78
N THR A 256 3.65 -1.30 20.75
CA THR A 256 3.96 -2.64 21.26
C THR A 256 2.69 -3.48 21.38
N GLY A 257 2.82 -4.78 21.71
CA GLY A 257 1.68 -5.68 21.86
C GLY A 257 0.94 -5.90 20.53
N ALA A 258 -0.39 -5.81 20.57
CA ALA A 258 -1.24 -6.00 19.38
C ALA A 258 -1.01 -4.93 18.29
N ASP A 259 -0.45 -3.78 18.65
CA ASP A 259 -0.12 -2.70 17.71
C ASP A 259 1.36 -2.69 17.28
N ALA A 260 2.13 -3.71 17.68
CA ALA A 260 3.54 -3.80 17.32
C ALA A 260 3.77 -3.92 15.81
N THR A 261 5.01 -3.62 15.40
CA THR A 261 5.45 -3.82 14.01
C THR A 261 5.25 -5.29 13.59
N GLY A 262 4.56 -5.52 12.47
CA GLY A 262 4.31 -6.88 11.97
C GLY A 262 3.32 -7.71 12.81
N ALA A 263 2.65 -7.13 13.81
CA ALA A 263 1.72 -7.88 14.67
C ALA A 263 0.58 -8.54 13.86
N SER A 264 0.17 -7.94 12.75
CA SER A 264 -0.88 -8.50 11.90
C SER A 264 -0.42 -9.64 11.00
N ASN A 265 0.89 -9.94 10.92
CA ASN A 265 1.37 -11.11 10.19
C ASN A 265 0.72 -12.42 10.71
N ALA A 266 0.42 -12.47 12.02
CA ALA A 266 -0.22 -13.63 12.66
C ALA A 266 -1.66 -13.88 12.19
N LEU A 267 -2.31 -12.91 11.55
CA LEU A 267 -3.66 -13.09 10.99
C LEU A 267 -3.68 -14.00 9.77
N TRP A 268 -2.53 -14.24 9.11
CA TRP A 268 -2.40 -15.16 7.98
C TRP A 268 -1.54 -16.37 8.37
N PRO A 269 -2.11 -17.33 9.13
CA PRO A 269 -1.35 -18.42 9.73
C PRO A 269 -0.72 -19.32 8.67
N GLY A 270 0.54 -19.71 8.90
CA GLY A 270 1.29 -20.58 8.00
C GLY A 270 1.89 -19.86 6.78
N HIS A 271 1.60 -18.57 6.57
CA HIS A 271 2.23 -17.81 5.49
C HIS A 271 3.72 -17.57 5.78
N LYS A 272 4.56 -17.82 4.76
CA LYS A 272 5.99 -17.50 4.79
C LYS A 272 6.20 -16.16 4.09
N TRP A 273 6.41 -15.12 4.89
CA TRP A 273 6.73 -13.78 4.43
C TRP A 273 8.08 -13.76 3.68
N ARG A 274 8.11 -13.10 2.53
CA ARG A 274 9.30 -12.94 1.69
C ARG A 274 10.20 -11.84 2.25
N GLY A 275 11.48 -12.12 2.30
CA GLY A 275 12.51 -11.14 2.64
C GLY A 275 12.87 -10.25 1.44
N ILE A 276 13.71 -9.26 1.71
CA ILE A 276 14.25 -8.33 0.73
C ILE A 276 15.04 -9.09 -0.32
N LYS A 277 15.86 -10.06 0.08
CA LYS A 277 16.63 -10.88 -0.86
C LYS A 277 15.74 -11.55 -1.91
N GLU A 278 14.73 -12.30 -1.48
CA GLU A 278 13.83 -13.01 -2.40
C GLU A 278 13.05 -12.03 -3.30
N GLY A 279 12.62 -10.89 -2.74
CA GLY A 279 11.93 -9.86 -3.51
C GLY A 279 12.84 -9.19 -4.54
N LEU A 280 14.10 -8.92 -4.23
CA LEU A 280 15.07 -8.35 -5.17
C LEU A 280 15.39 -9.33 -6.31
N GLU A 281 15.60 -10.61 -6.02
CA GLU A 281 15.82 -11.66 -7.03
C GLU A 281 14.63 -11.77 -8.02
N LYS A 282 13.40 -11.60 -7.51
CA LYS A 282 12.18 -11.54 -8.34
C LYS A 282 12.15 -10.33 -9.28
N ILE A 283 12.71 -9.19 -8.89
CA ILE A 283 12.77 -7.99 -9.74
C ILE A 283 13.81 -8.17 -10.84
N SER A 284 15.01 -8.66 -10.49
CA SER A 284 16.11 -8.83 -11.45
C SER A 284 15.80 -9.81 -12.58
N SER A 285 14.87 -10.75 -12.36
CA SER A 285 14.38 -11.68 -13.37
C SER A 285 13.32 -11.09 -14.31
N LYS A 286 12.82 -9.88 -14.05
CA LYS A 286 11.87 -9.16 -14.90
C LYS A 286 12.56 -7.99 -15.61
N VAL A 287 12.31 -7.84 -16.91
CA VAL A 287 12.80 -6.70 -17.73
C VAL A 287 12.37 -5.36 -17.09
N PRO A 288 13.20 -4.30 -17.07
CA PRO A 288 12.95 -3.12 -16.25
C PRO A 288 11.60 -2.47 -16.57
N VAL A 289 10.72 -2.37 -15.56
CA VAL A 289 9.52 -1.56 -15.64
C VAL A 289 9.95 -0.11 -15.36
N VAL A 290 9.83 0.75 -16.36
CA VAL A 290 10.01 2.19 -16.17
C VAL A 290 8.85 2.67 -15.29
N TYR A 291 9.17 3.13 -14.09
CA TYR A 291 8.21 3.83 -13.23
C TYR A 291 7.90 5.19 -13.89
N MET A 292 6.67 5.38 -14.36
CA MET A 292 6.10 6.65 -14.84
C MET A 292 4.83 6.95 -14.06
#